data_AF-A0A194VDM2-F1
#
_entry.id   AF-A0A194VDM2-F1
#
_cell.length_a   1.000
_cell.length_b   1.000
_cell.length_c   1.000
_cell.angle_alpha   90.00
_cell.angle_beta   90.00
_cell.angle_gamma   90.00
#
_symmetry.space_group_name_H-M   'P 1'
#
loop_
_entity.id
_entity.type
_entity.pdbx_description
1 polymer ?
#
loop_
_entity_poly.entity_id
_entity_poly.type
_entity_poly.pdbx_seq_one_letter_code
_entity_poly.pdbx_strand_id
1 'polypeptide(L)'
;MPPSKRVHSASSVKLTDELPLNRVYRRIILRDYGKPIYKASSLLALLATLEGCIKGYDSLHNAGLLYRDILINNLIINEDEKNPLWTSFLIDLDLAIKEPREGTLGVKELTGTRAFMVISVLLGEPYSFMHDLELFFWVLFWICIHYDGPYKSGVVPRFEKWIYVDAEELASLKKGVISDEDDFLKIAENNFTPYYSSLTPWANKVRRRMFPNGQRWQKPNAGLYSSFKEILREAQKDENVVE
;
A
#
# COMPACT_ATOMS: atom_id res chain seq x y z
N MET A 1 11.67 -39.53 -17.21
CA MET A 1 10.57 -39.09 -16.33
C MET A 1 11.14 -38.20 -15.25
N PRO A 2 10.57 -37.02 -14.97
CA PRO A 2 11.12 -36.15 -13.93
C PRO A 2 10.75 -36.68 -12.53
N PRO A 3 11.57 -36.40 -11.49
CA PRO A 3 11.38 -36.95 -10.16
C PRO A 3 10.17 -36.34 -9.44
N SER A 4 9.50 -37.17 -8.64
CA SER A 4 8.35 -36.82 -7.81
C SER A 4 8.68 -35.64 -6.87
N LYS A 5 7.79 -34.64 -6.85
CA LYS A 5 7.85 -33.50 -5.92
C LYS A 5 7.84 -34.00 -4.48
N ARG A 6 8.76 -33.49 -3.65
CA ARG A 6 8.80 -33.68 -2.19
C ARG A 6 7.45 -33.32 -1.56
N VAL A 7 6.93 -34.23 -0.74
CA VAL A 7 5.84 -33.95 0.20
C VAL A 7 6.42 -33.07 1.31
N HIS A 8 5.98 -31.81 1.38
CA HIS A 8 6.31 -30.94 2.51
C HIS A 8 5.52 -31.38 3.75
N SER A 9 6.23 -31.42 4.87
CA SER A 9 5.80 -31.81 6.21
C SER A 9 4.48 -31.13 6.62
N ALA A 10 3.47 -31.93 6.93
CA ALA A 10 2.21 -31.45 7.51
C ALA A 10 2.49 -30.90 8.91
N SER A 11 2.06 -29.66 9.17
CA SER A 11 1.94 -29.14 10.53
C SER A 11 0.92 -29.98 11.29
N SER A 12 1.22 -30.31 12.54
CA SER A 12 0.30 -31.01 13.45
C SER A 12 -0.87 -30.09 13.78
N VAL A 13 -1.91 -30.13 12.95
CA VAL A 13 -3.23 -29.55 13.23
C VAL A 13 -4.00 -30.61 14.00
N LYS A 14 -4.48 -30.26 15.21
CA LYS A 14 -5.42 -31.08 15.97
C LYS A 14 -6.59 -31.45 15.05
N LEU A 15 -6.80 -32.75 14.86
CA LEU A 15 -7.90 -33.32 14.09
C LEU A 15 -9.22 -32.90 14.74
N THR A 16 -9.90 -31.92 14.15
CA THR A 16 -11.36 -31.80 14.25
C THR A 16 -11.96 -32.73 13.20
N ASP A 17 -13.01 -33.48 13.57
CA ASP A 17 -13.72 -34.49 12.75
C ASP A 17 -14.47 -33.91 11.52
N GLU A 18 -14.05 -32.76 11.01
CA GLU A 18 -14.63 -32.13 9.83
C GLU A 18 -13.96 -32.69 8.57
N LEU A 19 -14.75 -33.39 7.74
CA LEU A 19 -14.35 -33.83 6.41
C LEU A 19 -13.72 -32.66 5.64
N PRO A 20 -12.59 -32.87 4.92
CA PRO A 20 -11.95 -31.78 4.20
C PRO A 20 -12.93 -31.17 3.19
N LEU A 21 -13.17 -29.87 3.31
CA LEU A 21 -14.03 -29.11 2.41
C LEU A 21 -13.57 -29.30 0.94
N ASN A 22 -14.51 -29.51 0.04
CA ASN A 22 -14.24 -29.60 -1.39
C ASN A 22 -13.56 -28.31 -1.89
N ARG A 23 -12.38 -28.44 -2.51
CA ARG A 23 -11.72 -27.32 -3.19
C ARG A 23 -12.41 -27.05 -4.52
N VAL A 24 -13.13 -25.94 -4.60
CA VAL A 24 -13.77 -25.48 -5.85
C VAL A 24 -12.86 -24.48 -6.55
N TYR A 25 -12.48 -24.75 -7.79
CA TYR A 25 -11.75 -23.80 -8.62
C TYR A 25 -12.69 -22.72 -9.14
N ARG A 26 -12.36 -21.44 -8.90
CA ARG A 26 -13.10 -20.26 -9.40
C ARG A 26 -12.17 -19.44 -10.30
N ARG A 27 -12.72 -18.86 -11.37
CA ARG A 27 -11.99 -17.97 -12.28
C ARG A 27 -12.79 -16.70 -12.51
N ILE A 28 -12.13 -15.56 -12.35
CA ILE A 28 -12.64 -14.24 -12.72
C ILE A 28 -11.85 -13.80 -13.95
N ILE A 29 -12.55 -13.34 -14.99
CA ILE A 29 -11.94 -12.80 -16.21
C ILE A 29 -12.23 -11.31 -16.20
N LEU A 30 -11.17 -10.50 -16.13
CA LEU A 30 -11.24 -9.05 -16.17
C LEU A 30 -10.86 -8.58 -17.58
N ARG A 31 -11.51 -7.52 -18.05
CA ARG A 31 -11.22 -6.91 -19.35
C ARG A 31 -9.91 -6.12 -19.31
N ASP A 32 -9.75 -5.34 -18.24
CA ASP A 32 -8.63 -4.42 -18.07
C ASP A 32 -7.46 -5.13 -17.38
N TYR A 33 -6.27 -4.89 -17.90
CA TYR A 33 -5.02 -5.43 -17.38
C TYR A 33 -3.96 -4.34 -17.38
N GLY A 34 -2.88 -4.57 -16.65
CA GLY A 34 -1.79 -3.63 -16.55
C GLY A 34 -0.61 -4.24 -15.83
N LYS A 35 0.27 -3.38 -15.34
CA LYS A 35 1.45 -3.76 -14.54
C LYS A 35 1.26 -3.26 -13.11
N PRO A 36 1.91 -3.89 -12.12
CA PRO A 36 2.03 -3.30 -10.80
C PRO A 36 2.65 -1.90 -10.82
N ILE A 37 2.21 -1.02 -9.92
CA ILE A 37 2.58 0.40 -9.88
C ILE A 37 4.08 0.67 -9.79
N TYR A 38 4.86 -0.21 -9.15
CA TYR A 38 6.32 -0.06 -9.05
C TYR A 38 7.03 -0.22 -10.41
N LYS A 39 6.31 -0.61 -11.47
CA LYS A 39 6.79 -0.69 -12.85
C LYS A 39 6.38 0.51 -13.71
N ALA A 40 5.85 1.58 -13.11
CA ALA A 40 5.50 2.80 -13.83
C ALA A 40 6.69 3.33 -14.64
N SER A 41 6.42 3.79 -15.87
CA SER A 41 7.50 4.23 -16.79
C SER A 41 8.12 5.58 -16.41
N SER A 42 7.38 6.40 -15.67
CA SER A 42 7.78 7.74 -15.24
C SER A 42 7.24 8.09 -13.85
N LEU A 43 7.81 9.13 -13.23
CA LEU A 43 7.28 9.71 -11.98
C LEU A 43 5.84 10.22 -12.17
N LEU A 44 5.56 10.84 -13.32
CA LEU A 44 4.22 11.30 -13.68
C LEU A 44 3.23 10.14 -13.73
N ALA A 45 3.61 9.02 -14.36
CA ALA A 45 2.81 7.81 -14.45
C ALA A 45 2.54 7.20 -13.07
N LEU A 46 3.55 7.17 -12.18
CA LEU A 46 3.41 6.75 -10.78
C LEU A 46 2.39 7.62 -10.02
N LEU A 47 2.53 8.95 -10.09
CA LEU A 47 1.66 9.88 -9.38
C LEU A 47 0.21 9.85 -9.90
N ALA A 48 0.03 9.79 -11.22
CA ALA A 48 -1.28 9.65 -11.84
C ALA A 48 -1.96 8.33 -11.43
N THR A 49 -1.18 7.24 -11.35
CA THR A 49 -1.69 5.92 -10.90
C THR A 49 -2.09 5.94 -9.44
N LEU A 50 -1.29 6.56 -8.55
CA LEU A 50 -1.67 6.74 -7.15
C LEU A 50 -2.98 7.53 -7.04
N GLU A 51 -3.12 8.63 -7.77
CA GLU A 51 -4.34 9.44 -7.75
C GLU A 51 -5.56 8.64 -8.22
N GLY A 52 -5.42 7.90 -9.32
CA GLY A 52 -6.49 7.08 -9.88
C GLY A 52 -6.87 5.89 -8.99
N CYS A 53 -5.90 5.23 -8.36
CA CYS A 53 -6.17 4.19 -7.36
C CYS A 53 -6.87 4.75 -6.12
N ILE A 54 -6.51 5.96 -5.66
CA ILE A 54 -7.23 6.63 -4.56
C ILE A 54 -8.67 6.97 -4.97
N LYS A 55 -8.93 7.38 -6.22
CA LYS A 55 -10.30 7.57 -6.73
C LYS A 55 -11.08 6.25 -6.77
N GLY A 56 -10.43 5.16 -7.18
CA GLY A 56 -11.01 3.82 -7.15
C GLY A 56 -11.37 3.40 -5.73
N TYR A 57 -10.48 3.64 -4.77
CA TYR A 57 -10.73 3.34 -3.37
C TYR A 57 -11.86 4.19 -2.77
N ASP A 58 -11.88 5.50 -3.05
CA ASP A 58 -12.97 6.41 -2.68
C ASP A 58 -14.33 5.85 -3.18
N SER A 59 -14.37 5.32 -4.41
CA SER A 59 -15.58 4.68 -4.97
C SER A 59 -15.97 3.39 -4.23
N LEU A 60 -15.00 2.55 -3.86
CA LEU A 60 -15.24 1.34 -3.05
C LEU A 60 -15.77 1.69 -1.67
N HIS A 61 -15.18 2.70 -1.02
CA HIS A 61 -15.60 3.14 0.30
C HIS A 61 -17.02 3.69 0.28
N ASN A 62 -17.38 4.49 -0.73
CA ASN A 62 -18.75 4.96 -0.94
C ASN A 62 -19.75 3.82 -1.20
N ALA A 63 -19.29 2.67 -1.71
CA ALA A 63 -20.09 1.44 -1.82
C ALA A 63 -20.17 0.63 -0.51
N GLY A 64 -19.60 1.16 0.59
CA GLY A 64 -19.57 0.53 1.91
C GLY A 64 -18.49 -0.54 2.04
N LEU A 65 -17.40 -0.46 1.27
CA LEU A 65 -16.29 -1.43 1.31
C LEU A 65 -14.98 -0.79 1.78
N LEU A 66 -14.35 -1.40 2.78
CA LEU A 66 -12.96 -1.14 3.15
C LEU A 66 -12.07 -2.13 2.42
N TYR A 67 -11.00 -1.66 1.79
CA TYR A 67 -10.23 -2.46 0.84
C TYR A 67 -9.18 -3.33 1.53
N ARG A 68 -8.46 -2.77 2.52
CA ARG A 68 -7.50 -3.44 3.41
C ARG A 68 -6.26 -4.05 2.76
N ASP A 69 -6.16 -4.07 1.43
CA ASP A 69 -5.06 -4.72 0.70
C ASP A 69 -4.33 -3.78 -0.27
N ILE A 70 -4.13 -2.53 0.16
CA ILE A 70 -3.30 -1.53 -0.54
C ILE A 70 -1.83 -1.97 -0.49
N LEU A 71 -1.41 -2.75 -1.49
CA LEU A 71 -0.06 -3.25 -1.67
C LEU A 71 0.50 -2.86 -3.03
N ILE A 72 1.82 -2.71 -3.14
CA ILE A 72 2.51 -2.34 -4.40
C ILE A 72 2.18 -3.25 -5.61
N ASN A 73 1.70 -4.47 -5.37
CA ASN A 73 1.30 -5.42 -6.41
C ASN A 73 -0.14 -5.24 -6.89
N ASN A 74 -1.00 -4.66 -6.04
CA ASN A 74 -2.45 -4.58 -6.26
C ASN A 74 -2.90 -3.23 -6.83
N LEU A 75 -2.01 -2.23 -6.81
CA LEU A 75 -2.20 -0.98 -7.54
C LEU A 75 -1.70 -1.20 -8.96
N ILE A 76 -2.62 -1.16 -9.92
CA ILE A 76 -2.32 -1.45 -11.32
C ILE A 76 -2.24 -0.15 -12.10
N ILE A 77 -1.18 -0.05 -12.92
CA ILE A 77 -0.99 0.96 -13.93
C ILE A 77 -1.21 0.37 -15.32
N ASN A 78 -1.95 1.10 -16.16
CA ASN A 78 -2.16 0.80 -17.57
C ASN A 78 -1.69 1.98 -18.43
N GLU A 79 -0.53 1.79 -19.04
CA GLU A 79 0.12 2.73 -19.98
C GLU A 79 -0.08 2.30 -21.45
N ASP A 80 -1.00 1.37 -21.72
CA ASP A 80 -1.30 0.94 -23.09
C ASP A 80 -2.17 1.99 -23.81
N GLU A 81 -1.54 2.77 -24.68
CA GLU A 81 -2.22 3.77 -25.52
C GLU A 81 -3.35 3.19 -26.37
N LYS A 82 -3.30 1.88 -26.68
CA LYS A 82 -4.33 1.20 -27.48
C LYS A 82 -5.57 0.83 -26.66
N ASN A 83 -5.48 0.84 -25.34
CA ASN A 83 -6.61 0.60 -24.43
C ASN A 83 -6.64 1.60 -23.27
N PRO A 84 -6.96 2.89 -23.54
CA PRO A 84 -6.87 3.96 -22.55
C PRO A 84 -8.06 4.03 -21.58
N LEU A 85 -8.98 3.06 -21.59
CA LEU A 85 -10.25 3.14 -20.84
C LEU A 85 -10.06 3.35 -19.34
N TRP A 86 -9.11 2.61 -18.75
CA TRP A 86 -8.73 2.74 -17.35
C TRP A 86 -7.22 2.77 -17.24
N THR A 87 -6.66 3.93 -16.92
CA THR A 87 -5.20 4.13 -16.79
C THR A 87 -4.65 3.59 -15.47
N SER A 88 -5.52 3.37 -14.48
CA SER A 88 -5.14 2.80 -13.19
C SER A 88 -6.34 2.21 -12.45
N PHE A 89 -6.14 1.14 -11.70
CA PHE A 89 -7.21 0.51 -10.90
C PHE A 89 -6.63 -0.38 -9.79
N LEU A 90 -7.49 -0.71 -8.82
CA LEU A 90 -7.20 -1.67 -7.76
C LEU A 90 -7.66 -3.06 -8.17
N ILE A 91 -6.88 -4.09 -7.86
CA ILE A 91 -7.24 -5.51 -8.06
C ILE A 91 -7.24 -6.25 -6.72
N ASP A 92 -7.68 -7.50 -6.67
CA ASP A 92 -7.63 -8.31 -5.43
C ASP A 92 -8.47 -7.72 -4.28
N LEU A 93 -9.75 -8.09 -4.26
CA LEU A 93 -10.72 -7.68 -3.25
C LEU A 93 -10.96 -8.77 -2.19
N ASP A 94 -10.11 -9.79 -2.13
CA ASP A 94 -10.34 -10.98 -1.30
C ASP A 94 -10.30 -10.66 0.20
N LEU A 95 -9.60 -9.60 0.60
CA LEU A 95 -9.52 -9.11 1.98
C LEU A 95 -10.51 -7.97 2.31
N ALA A 96 -11.24 -7.49 1.31
CA ALA A 96 -12.17 -6.37 1.46
C ALA A 96 -13.37 -6.74 2.35
N ILE A 97 -13.86 -5.78 3.11
CA ILE A 97 -14.93 -5.98 4.10
C ILE A 97 -16.01 -4.91 3.96
N LYS A 98 -17.25 -5.25 4.33
CA LYS A 98 -18.34 -4.28 4.40
C LYS A 98 -18.25 -3.43 5.68
N GLU A 99 -18.59 -2.15 5.55
CA GLU A 99 -18.77 -1.18 6.63
C GLU A 99 -20.27 -0.84 6.75
N PRO A 100 -20.89 -0.83 7.95
CA PRO A 100 -20.29 -1.06 9.27
C PRO A 100 -20.08 -2.54 9.61
N ARG A 101 -19.06 -2.81 10.43
CA ARG A 101 -18.82 -4.12 11.05
C ARG A 101 -19.15 -4.06 12.55
N GLU A 102 -19.79 -5.10 13.07
CA GLU A 102 -19.85 -5.35 14.52
C GLU A 102 -18.58 -6.11 14.92
N GLY A 103 -17.61 -5.43 15.54
CA GLY A 103 -16.42 -6.05 16.14
C GLY A 103 -15.08 -5.43 15.72
N THR A 104 -14.05 -5.62 16.57
CA THR A 104 -12.66 -5.20 16.30
C THR A 104 -11.90 -6.32 15.62
N LEU A 105 -11.18 -5.99 14.54
CA LEU A 105 -10.24 -6.92 13.90
C LEU A 105 -9.00 -7.07 14.80
N GLY A 106 -8.69 -8.30 15.19
CA GLY A 106 -7.45 -8.58 15.90
C GLY A 106 -6.24 -8.53 14.95
N VAL A 107 -5.06 -8.12 15.45
CA VAL A 107 -3.79 -8.14 14.68
C VAL A 107 -3.52 -9.51 14.04
N LYS A 108 -3.98 -10.60 14.68
CA LYS A 108 -3.87 -11.98 14.19
C LYS A 108 -4.71 -12.28 12.94
N GLU A 109 -5.74 -11.49 12.66
CA GLU A 109 -6.66 -11.70 11.53
C GLU A 109 -6.23 -10.92 10.27
N LEU A 110 -5.19 -10.09 10.36
CA LEU A 110 -4.58 -9.39 9.23
C LEU A 110 -3.41 -10.20 8.69
N THR A 111 -3.72 -11.12 7.77
CA THR A 111 -2.74 -11.85 6.98
C THR A 111 -2.26 -10.94 5.85
N GLY A 112 -1.10 -10.31 6.02
CA GLY A 112 -0.50 -9.43 5.01
C GLY A 112 1.01 -9.29 5.20
N THR A 113 1.70 -8.76 4.18
CA THR A 113 3.13 -8.43 4.30
C THR A 113 3.32 -7.37 5.38
N ARG A 114 4.00 -7.70 6.49
CA ARG A 114 4.09 -6.86 7.70
C ARG A 114 4.46 -5.40 7.42
N ALA A 115 5.40 -5.16 6.50
CA ALA A 115 5.81 -3.80 6.11
C ALA A 115 4.65 -2.89 5.67
N PHE A 116 3.57 -3.46 5.15
CA PHE A 116 2.35 -2.76 4.71
C PHE A 116 1.20 -2.89 5.72
N MET A 117 1.48 -3.11 7.00
CA MET A 117 0.48 -2.94 8.07
C MET A 117 0.52 -1.48 8.56
N VAL A 118 -0.63 -0.84 8.74
CA VAL A 118 -0.72 0.54 9.25
C VAL A 118 -0.41 0.62 10.75
N ILE A 119 0.02 1.80 11.22
CA ILE A 119 0.38 2.02 12.63
C ILE A 119 -0.78 1.66 13.57
N SER A 120 -2.00 2.13 13.28
CA SER A 120 -3.16 1.91 14.16
C SER A 120 -3.51 0.42 14.31
N VAL A 121 -3.45 -0.34 13.21
CA VAL A 121 -3.64 -1.79 13.22
C VAL A 121 -2.59 -2.48 14.08
N LEU A 122 -1.32 -2.10 13.93
CA LEU A 122 -0.23 -2.69 14.70
C LEU A 122 -0.40 -2.47 16.21
N LEU A 123 -1.11 -1.41 16.60
CA LEU A 123 -1.48 -1.09 17.98
C LEU A 123 -2.81 -1.71 18.43
N GLY A 124 -3.47 -2.52 17.60
CA GLY A 124 -4.70 -3.22 17.93
C GLY A 124 -5.98 -2.39 17.79
N GLU A 125 -5.95 -1.30 17.01
CA GLU A 125 -7.13 -0.46 16.82
C GLU A 125 -8.08 -0.94 15.72
N PRO A 126 -9.36 -0.57 15.80
CA PRO A 126 -10.32 -0.88 14.74
C PRO A 126 -9.89 -0.29 13.40
N TYR A 127 -10.02 -1.09 12.34
CA TYR A 127 -9.71 -0.63 10.99
C TYR A 127 -10.74 0.41 10.51
N SER A 128 -10.30 1.42 9.76
CA SER A 128 -11.14 2.46 9.18
C SER A 128 -10.62 2.85 7.80
N PHE A 129 -11.40 3.58 7.01
CA PHE A 129 -10.99 3.97 5.67
C PHE A 129 -9.71 4.82 5.62
N MET A 130 -9.41 5.56 6.68
CA MET A 130 -8.20 6.39 6.77
C MET A 130 -6.93 5.53 6.80
N HIS A 131 -7.05 4.27 7.23
CA HIS A 131 -5.93 3.34 7.24
C HIS A 131 -5.57 2.86 5.83
N ASP A 132 -6.54 2.61 4.95
CA ASP A 132 -6.24 2.36 3.54
C ASP A 132 -5.55 3.57 2.89
N LEU A 133 -5.93 4.80 3.26
CA LEU A 133 -5.21 6.01 2.84
C LEU A 133 -3.78 6.09 3.41
N GLU A 134 -3.57 5.68 4.66
CA GLU A 134 -2.23 5.55 5.25
C GLU A 134 -1.36 4.57 4.45
N LEU A 135 -1.93 3.46 3.96
CA LEU A 135 -1.20 2.51 3.14
C LEU A 135 -0.75 3.09 1.80
N PHE A 136 -1.51 3.99 1.17
CA PHE A 136 -1.04 4.68 -0.04
C PHE A 136 0.22 5.49 0.22
N PHE A 137 0.34 6.15 1.39
CA PHE A 137 1.58 6.82 1.78
C PHE A 137 2.73 5.83 1.95
N TRP A 138 2.52 4.70 2.63
CA TRP A 138 3.55 3.68 2.82
C TRP A 138 3.97 3.02 1.50
N VAL A 139 3.04 2.85 0.55
CA VAL A 139 3.34 2.39 -0.81
C VAL A 139 4.27 3.37 -1.53
N LEU A 140 3.95 4.67 -1.51
CA LEU A 140 4.81 5.71 -2.10
C LEU A 140 6.21 5.70 -1.45
N PHE A 141 6.27 5.73 -0.12
CA PHE A 141 7.52 5.70 0.65
C PHE A 141 8.36 4.46 0.32
N TRP A 142 7.73 3.30 0.24
CA TRP A 142 8.40 2.04 -0.09
C TRP A 142 8.96 2.05 -1.51
N ILE A 143 8.21 2.56 -2.49
CA ILE A 143 8.66 2.68 -3.88
C ILE A 143 9.88 3.60 -3.96
N CYS A 144 9.82 4.77 -3.34
CA CYS A 144 10.92 5.75 -3.37
C CYS A 144 12.23 5.19 -2.80
N ILE A 145 12.18 4.26 -1.85
CA ILE A 145 13.36 3.68 -1.18
C ILE A 145 13.90 2.44 -1.90
N HIS A 146 13.00 1.57 -2.36
CA HIS A 146 13.38 0.24 -2.84
C HIS A 146 13.47 0.11 -4.37
N TYR A 147 13.11 1.14 -5.12
CA TYR A 147 13.14 1.12 -6.57
C TYR A 147 13.91 2.32 -7.09
N ASP A 148 14.61 2.17 -8.22
CA ASP A 148 15.38 3.21 -8.91
C ASP A 148 14.95 3.21 -10.38
N GLY A 149 13.67 3.52 -10.60
CA GLY A 149 12.97 3.37 -11.88
C GLY A 149 12.35 1.98 -12.12
N PRO A 150 11.72 1.76 -13.30
CA PRO A 150 10.88 0.58 -13.59
C PRO A 150 11.62 -0.76 -13.65
N TYR A 151 12.96 -0.74 -13.75
CA TYR A 151 13.77 -1.95 -14.00
C TYR A 151 14.83 -2.23 -12.95
N LYS A 152 14.95 -1.37 -11.93
CA LYS A 152 15.99 -1.50 -10.90
C LYS A 152 15.35 -1.46 -9.53
N SER A 153 15.46 -2.57 -8.81
CA SER A 153 15.07 -2.67 -7.40
C SER A 153 16.31 -2.82 -6.54
N GLY A 154 16.33 -2.11 -5.42
CA GLY A 154 17.36 -2.18 -4.39
C GLY A 154 16.76 -2.57 -3.04
N VAL A 155 17.59 -3.19 -2.21
CA VAL A 155 17.22 -3.50 -0.83
C VAL A 155 17.94 -2.51 0.06
N VAL A 156 17.18 -1.66 0.76
CA VAL A 156 17.72 -0.82 1.83
C VAL A 156 17.50 -1.58 3.14
N PRO A 157 18.55 -2.14 3.78
CA PRO A 157 18.41 -3.06 4.92
C PRO A 157 17.61 -2.47 6.09
N ARG A 158 17.72 -1.15 6.29
CA ARG A 158 16.98 -0.41 7.31
C ARG A 158 15.45 -0.58 7.19
N PHE A 159 14.92 -0.67 5.97
CA PHE A 159 13.49 -0.76 5.70
C PHE A 159 13.05 -2.18 5.34
N GLU A 160 13.95 -3.01 4.78
CA GLU A 160 13.69 -4.42 4.58
C GLU A 160 13.35 -5.15 5.90
N LYS A 161 14.00 -4.75 7.00
CA LYS A 161 13.71 -5.32 8.33
C LYS A 161 12.24 -5.24 8.74
N TRP A 162 11.47 -4.30 8.18
CA TRP A 162 10.04 -4.12 8.46
C TRP A 162 9.20 -5.35 8.10
N ILE A 163 9.72 -6.21 7.22
CA ILE A 163 9.08 -7.48 6.83
C ILE A 163 9.14 -8.50 7.99
N TYR A 164 10.17 -8.42 8.84
CA TYR A 164 10.52 -9.48 9.79
C TYR A 164 10.24 -9.12 11.26
N VAL A 165 10.38 -7.84 11.64
CA VAL A 165 10.14 -7.36 13.01
C VAL A 165 8.70 -7.62 13.47
N ASP A 166 8.49 -7.68 14.78
CA ASP A 166 7.16 -7.84 15.35
C ASP A 166 6.31 -6.56 15.21
N ALA A 167 5.01 -6.67 15.56
CA ALA A 167 4.06 -5.60 15.34
C ALA A 167 4.34 -4.34 16.18
N GLU A 168 4.79 -4.52 17.42
CA GLU A 168 5.05 -3.42 18.34
C GLU A 168 6.32 -2.66 17.93
N GLU A 169 7.38 -3.40 17.57
CA GLU A 169 8.59 -2.82 17.03
C GLU A 169 8.31 -2.08 15.72
N LEU A 170 7.53 -2.69 14.81
CA LEU A 170 7.18 -2.06 13.54
C LEU A 170 6.40 -0.75 13.73
N ALA A 171 5.43 -0.74 14.65
CA ALA A 171 4.67 0.47 14.95
C ALA A 171 5.57 1.59 15.45
N SER A 172 6.56 1.26 16.29
CA SER A 172 7.54 2.22 16.83
C SER A 172 8.46 2.75 15.73
N LEU A 173 8.95 1.90 14.83
CA LEU A 173 9.77 2.29 13.69
C LEU A 173 9.01 3.23 12.74
N LYS A 174 7.77 2.89 12.40
CA LYS A 174 6.92 3.73 11.53
C LYS A 174 6.62 5.08 12.16
N LYS A 175 6.29 5.11 13.47
CA LYS A 175 6.11 6.36 14.22
C LYS A 175 7.36 7.23 14.17
N GLY A 176 8.54 6.65 14.38
CA GLY A 176 9.81 7.37 14.31
C GLY A 176 10.12 7.97 12.93
N VAL A 177 9.61 7.37 11.84
CA VAL A 177 9.74 7.95 10.50
C VAL A 177 8.86 9.19 10.31
N ILE A 178 7.68 9.24 10.92
CA ILE A 178 6.70 10.30 10.66
C ILE A 178 6.65 11.41 11.71
N SER A 179 7.23 11.17 12.90
CA SER A 179 7.05 12.01 14.09
C SER A 179 7.64 13.41 13.95
N ASP A 180 8.76 13.54 13.24
CA ASP A 180 9.48 14.79 13.06
C ASP A 180 9.73 15.06 11.56
N GLU A 181 9.64 16.33 11.17
CA GLU A 181 9.76 16.73 9.77
C GLU A 181 11.21 16.72 9.28
N ASP A 182 12.14 17.23 10.08
CA ASP A 182 13.55 17.29 9.71
C ASP A 182 14.15 15.90 9.65
N ASP A 183 13.76 15.02 10.58
CA ASP A 183 14.19 13.61 10.55
C ASP A 183 13.57 12.86 9.36
N PHE A 184 12.32 13.12 9.00
CA PHE A 184 11.72 12.54 7.79
C PHE A 184 12.49 13.00 6.54
N LEU A 185 12.78 14.29 6.41
CA LEU A 185 13.52 14.83 5.27
C LEU A 185 14.94 14.23 5.19
N LYS A 186 15.67 14.15 6.29
CA LYS A 186 16.97 13.45 6.34
C LYS A 186 16.84 11.98 5.95
N ILE A 187 15.78 11.30 6.38
CA ILE A 187 15.53 9.91 5.99
C ILE A 187 15.31 9.82 4.47
N ALA A 188 14.48 10.68 3.91
CA ALA A 188 14.20 10.70 2.48
C ALA A 188 15.46 11.03 1.67
N GLU A 189 16.19 12.08 2.01
CA GLU A 189 17.44 12.48 1.33
C GLU A 189 18.50 11.36 1.33
N ASN A 190 18.61 10.61 2.43
CA ASN A 190 19.62 9.56 2.55
C ASN A 190 19.21 8.21 1.95
N ASN A 191 17.92 7.98 1.68
CA ASN A 191 17.42 6.64 1.34
C ASN A 191 16.53 6.59 0.10
N PHE A 192 15.95 7.71 -0.35
CA PHE A 192 15.26 7.74 -1.62
C PHE A 192 16.29 7.56 -2.72
N THR A 193 15.96 6.71 -3.69
CA THR A 193 16.86 6.46 -4.82
C THR A 193 16.97 7.71 -5.70
N PRO A 194 18.05 7.83 -6.49
CA PRO A 194 18.23 8.97 -7.37
C PRO A 194 17.02 9.26 -8.25
N TYR A 195 16.40 8.20 -8.81
CA TYR A 195 15.21 8.32 -9.66
C TYR A 195 14.00 8.95 -8.94
N TYR A 196 13.81 8.72 -7.64
CA TYR A 196 12.66 9.24 -6.88
C TYR A 196 13.00 10.43 -5.98
N SER A 197 14.23 10.96 -6.06
CA SER A 197 14.72 12.03 -5.18
C SER A 197 13.87 13.31 -5.24
N SER A 198 13.35 13.66 -6.43
CA SER A 198 12.46 14.81 -6.65
C SER A 198 11.10 14.69 -5.97
N LEU A 199 10.69 13.47 -5.56
CA LEU A 199 9.45 13.26 -4.81
C LEU A 199 9.57 13.56 -3.32
N THR A 200 10.77 13.82 -2.78
CA THR A 200 10.99 14.14 -1.37
C THR A 200 10.05 15.22 -0.82
N PRO A 201 9.93 16.42 -1.43
CA PRO A 201 9.02 17.46 -0.93
C PRO A 201 7.54 17.02 -0.98
N TRP A 202 7.17 16.24 -2.00
CA TRP A 202 5.81 15.73 -2.19
C TRP A 202 5.45 14.65 -1.17
N ALA A 203 6.36 13.72 -0.92
CA ALA A 203 6.23 12.71 0.13
C ALA A 203 6.09 13.37 1.51
N ASN A 204 6.84 14.43 1.80
CA ASN A 204 6.70 15.18 3.05
C ASN A 204 5.36 15.94 3.13
N LYS A 205 4.89 16.55 2.02
CA LYS A 205 3.54 17.16 1.97
C LYS A 205 2.45 16.13 2.28
N VAL A 206 2.51 14.94 1.68
CA VAL A 206 1.58 13.84 1.99
C VAL A 206 1.70 13.43 3.46
N ARG A 207 2.93 13.25 3.99
CA ARG A 207 3.16 12.92 5.41
C ARG A 207 2.48 13.91 6.33
N ARG A 208 2.68 15.22 6.14
CA ARG A 208 2.05 16.27 6.99
C ARG A 208 0.53 16.17 6.98
N ARG A 209 -0.06 15.80 5.85
CA ARG A 209 -1.51 15.68 5.73
C ARG A 209 -2.06 14.39 6.34
N MET A 210 -1.36 13.28 6.14
CA MET A 210 -1.72 11.97 6.66
C MET A 210 -1.46 11.84 8.16
N PHE A 211 -0.45 12.56 8.67
CA PHE A 211 -0.01 12.51 10.05
C PHE A 211 0.15 13.94 10.63
N PRO A 212 -0.96 14.63 10.93
CA PRO A 212 -0.89 15.98 11.49
C PRO A 212 -0.09 15.99 12.80
N ASN A 213 0.87 16.91 12.93
CA ASN A 213 1.80 16.99 14.06
C ASN A 213 2.60 15.69 14.31
N GLY A 214 2.85 14.90 13.26
CA GLY A 214 3.55 13.61 13.37
C GLY A 214 2.72 12.52 14.06
N GLN A 215 1.40 12.73 14.19
CA GLN A 215 0.48 11.82 14.85
C GLN A 215 -0.54 11.26 13.86
N ARG A 216 -0.94 10.01 14.07
CA ARG A 216 -2.03 9.37 13.32
C ARG A 216 -3.39 9.98 13.66
N TRP A 217 -4.30 9.96 12.69
CA TRP A 217 -5.67 10.41 12.89
C TRP A 217 -6.40 9.58 13.94
N GLN A 218 -6.98 10.26 14.93
CA GLN A 218 -7.81 9.64 15.99
C GLN A 218 -9.31 9.73 15.68
N LYS A 219 -9.70 10.62 14.76
CA LYS A 219 -11.08 10.87 14.37
C LYS A 219 -11.21 10.76 12.85
N PRO A 220 -12.31 10.19 12.33
CA PRO A 220 -12.61 10.17 10.91
C PRO A 220 -12.50 11.55 10.26
N ASN A 221 -11.80 11.62 9.11
CA ASN A 221 -11.67 12.83 8.31
C ASN A 221 -11.95 12.53 6.84
N ALA A 222 -13.18 12.75 6.39
CA ALA A 222 -13.57 12.52 4.99
C ALA A 222 -12.80 13.42 3.99
N GLY A 223 -12.30 14.59 4.42
CA GLY A 223 -11.51 15.49 3.57
C GLY A 223 -10.13 14.94 3.20
N LEU A 224 -9.70 13.81 3.78
CA LEU A 224 -8.38 13.24 3.56
C LEU A 224 -8.20 12.75 2.12
N TYR A 225 -9.24 12.16 1.50
CA TYR A 225 -9.21 11.76 0.08
C TYR A 225 -8.92 12.95 -0.83
N SER A 226 -9.66 14.05 -0.66
CA SER A 226 -9.53 15.23 -1.50
C SER A 226 -8.15 15.86 -1.36
N SER A 227 -7.66 16.02 -0.12
CA SER A 227 -6.34 16.59 0.11
C SER A 227 -5.20 15.72 -0.42
N PHE A 228 -5.28 14.39 -0.30
CA PHE A 228 -4.25 13.51 -0.86
C PHE A 228 -4.24 13.63 -2.40
N LYS A 229 -5.40 13.52 -3.04
CA LYS A 229 -5.53 13.68 -4.50
C LYS A 229 -5.02 15.05 -4.97
N GLU A 230 -5.27 16.12 -4.22
CA GLU A 230 -4.78 17.47 -4.54
C GLU A 230 -3.25 17.56 -4.51
N ILE A 231 -2.61 17.04 -3.46
CA ILE A 231 -1.13 17.01 -3.37
C ILE A 231 -0.53 16.23 -4.55
N LEU A 232 -1.13 15.11 -4.95
CA LEU A 232 -0.66 14.33 -6.10
C LEU A 232 -0.84 15.09 -7.42
N ARG A 233 -1.93 15.85 -7.59
CA ARG A 233 -2.14 16.69 -8.79
C ARG A 233 -1.19 17.86 -8.88
N GLU A 234 -0.85 18.46 -7.74
CA GLU A 234 0.18 19.49 -7.68
C GLU A 234 1.55 18.91 -8.06
N ALA A 235 1.89 17.73 -7.54
CA ALA A 235 3.15 17.04 -7.86
C ALA A 235 3.28 16.71 -9.35
N GLN A 236 2.18 16.34 -10.02
CA GLN A 236 2.15 16.08 -11.47
C GLN A 236 2.42 17.33 -12.32
N LYS A 237 2.33 18.54 -11.75
CA LYS A 237 2.58 19.82 -12.43
C LYS A 237 3.94 20.43 -12.07
N ASP A 238 4.70 19.79 -11.19
CA ASP A 238 6.02 20.27 -10.76
C ASP A 238 7.04 19.93 -11.85
N GLU A 239 7.69 20.95 -12.40
CA GLU A 239 8.71 20.81 -13.44
C GLU A 239 9.85 19.89 -12.98
N ASN A 240 10.22 19.91 -11.69
CA ASN A 240 11.28 19.06 -11.13
C ASN A 240 10.91 17.56 -11.08
N VAL A 241 9.62 17.23 -11.28
CA VAL A 241 9.10 15.86 -11.29
C VAL A 241 8.82 15.38 -12.72
N VAL A 242 8.60 16.32 -13.65
CA VAL A 242 8.20 16.05 -15.04
C VAL A 242 9.41 15.96 -15.97
N GLU A 243 10.54 16.58 -15.63
CA GLU A 243 11.84 16.41 -16.31
C GLU A 243 12.53 15.08 -16.00
#